data_AF-A0A445MFK4-F1
#
_entry.id   AF-A0A445MFK4-F1
#
_cell.length_a   1.000
_cell.length_b   1.000
_cell.length_c   1.000
_cell.angle_alpha   90.00
_cell.angle_beta   90.00
_cell.angle_gamma   90.00
#
_symmetry.space_group_name_H-M   'P 1'
#
loop_
_entity.id
_entity.type
_entity.pdbx_description
1 polymer ?
#
loop_
_entity_poly.entity_id
_entity_poly.type
_entity_poly.pdbx_seq_one_letter_code
_entity_poly.pdbx_strand_id
1 'polypeptide(L)'
;MSQSVDNTEIVSKFRAGVILPATDDHIEEAIEAIKAEQVIAVPTDTLYGFACDACYLVGEFLIQFSGDSSILDKSLNPGLDSIGVRVPDFNFIRAVARGSGSALALTSANLSGQPSSVSIKDFENLWQHCAYVYDGGVLPSGRAGSTVVDLIKPGLFKILRPG
;
A
#
# COMPACT_ATOMS: atom_id res chain seq x y z
N MET A 1 -6.83 -13.52 44.82
CA MET A 1 -6.03 -14.21 43.80
C MET A 1 -6.19 -13.45 42.50
N SER A 2 -5.16 -12.69 42.10
CA SER A 2 -5.16 -11.93 40.85
C SER A 2 -4.42 -12.73 39.79
N GLN A 3 -5.11 -13.21 38.76
CA GLN A 3 -4.45 -13.73 37.57
C GLN A 3 -3.97 -12.54 36.74
N SER A 4 -2.68 -12.25 36.81
CA SER A 4 -2.01 -11.45 35.79
C SER A 4 -1.99 -12.27 34.49
N VAL A 5 -2.74 -11.82 33.48
CA VAL A 5 -2.57 -12.33 32.11
C VAL A 5 -1.19 -11.88 31.65
N ASP A 6 -0.36 -12.82 31.24
CA ASP A 6 1.03 -12.55 30.87
C ASP A 6 1.09 -12.03 29.43
N ASN A 7 1.23 -10.71 29.27
CA ASN A 7 1.33 -10.05 27.96
C ASN A 7 2.58 -10.46 27.16
N THR A 8 3.48 -11.26 27.72
CA THR A 8 4.76 -11.65 27.09
C THR A 8 4.57 -12.62 25.90
N GLU A 9 3.49 -13.41 25.85
CA GLU A 9 3.29 -14.39 24.76
C GLU A 9 2.95 -13.75 23.40
N ILE A 10 2.28 -12.60 23.36
CA ILE A 10 1.81 -11.95 22.11
C ILE A 10 2.97 -11.51 21.22
N VAL A 11 4.14 -11.21 21.79
CA VAL A 11 5.33 -10.70 21.06
C VAL A 11 6.11 -11.83 20.34
N SER A 12 5.72 -13.10 20.53
CA SER A 12 6.61 -14.26 20.33
C SER A 12 6.71 -14.84 18.90
N LYS A 13 6.13 -14.21 17.85
CA LYS A 13 6.06 -14.88 16.53
C LYS A 13 6.13 -14.03 15.25
N PHE A 14 6.69 -12.83 15.29
CA PHE A 14 7.00 -12.09 14.04
C PHE A 14 8.05 -12.83 13.19
N ARG A 15 7.58 -13.54 12.16
CA ARG A 15 8.37 -13.97 11.02
C ARG A 15 8.14 -12.96 9.90
N ALA A 16 9.16 -12.21 9.52
CA ALA A 16 9.09 -11.39 8.30
C ALA A 16 8.97 -12.29 7.06
N GLY A 17 8.27 -11.82 6.03
CA GLY A 17 8.08 -12.55 4.78
C GLY A 17 7.12 -13.75 4.86
N VAL A 18 6.11 -13.72 5.74
CA VAL A 18 5.04 -14.74 5.71
C VAL A 18 4.18 -14.52 4.45
N ILE A 19 4.14 -15.54 3.59
CA ILE A 19 3.31 -15.52 2.37
C ILE A 19 1.91 -16.04 2.72
N LEU A 20 0.88 -15.28 2.37
CA LEU A 20 -0.53 -15.63 2.49
C LEU A 20 -1.21 -15.41 1.13
N PRO A 21 -2.30 -16.12 0.77
CA PRO A 21 -3.09 -15.76 -0.40
C PRO A 21 -3.80 -14.40 -0.21
N ALA A 22 -3.96 -13.62 -1.28
CA ALA A 22 -4.65 -12.32 -1.26
C ALA A 22 -6.20 -12.47 -1.27
N THR A 23 -6.72 -13.26 -0.32
CA THR A 23 -8.13 -13.64 -0.19
C THR A 23 -8.81 -12.97 1.00
N ASP A 24 -10.14 -12.95 1.00
CA ASP A 24 -10.92 -12.25 2.02
C ASP A 24 -10.65 -12.78 3.45
N ASP A 25 -10.28 -14.06 3.57
CA ASP A 25 -9.91 -14.73 4.83
C ASP A 25 -8.68 -14.12 5.55
N HIS A 26 -7.87 -13.31 4.86
CA HIS A 26 -6.65 -12.69 5.39
C HIS A 26 -6.68 -11.15 5.40
N ILE A 27 -7.87 -10.55 5.27
CA ILE A 27 -8.02 -9.09 5.30
C ILE A 27 -7.70 -8.53 6.69
N GLU A 28 -8.04 -9.24 7.78
CA GLU A 28 -7.84 -8.71 9.14
C GLU A 28 -6.35 -8.70 9.52
N GLU A 29 -5.57 -9.75 9.21
CA GLU A 29 -4.12 -9.76 9.44
C GLU A 29 -3.40 -8.63 8.67
N ALA A 30 -3.88 -8.28 7.48
CA ALA A 30 -3.38 -7.14 6.72
C ALA A 30 -3.75 -5.80 7.38
N ILE A 31 -4.97 -5.69 7.92
CA ILE A 31 -5.43 -4.51 8.66
C ILE A 31 -4.65 -4.34 9.98
N GLU A 32 -4.42 -5.42 10.73
CA GLU A 32 -3.63 -5.42 11.95
C GLU A 32 -2.17 -5.04 11.67
N ALA A 33 -1.56 -5.58 10.61
CA ALA A 33 -0.20 -5.21 10.20
C ALA A 33 -0.08 -3.69 9.87
N ILE A 34 -1.03 -3.13 9.12
CA ILE A 34 -1.07 -1.69 8.84
C ILE A 34 -1.23 -0.86 10.12
N LYS A 35 -2.15 -1.26 11.02
CA LYS A 35 -2.37 -0.61 12.32
C LYS A 35 -1.18 -0.73 13.29
N ALA A 36 -0.33 -1.73 13.10
CA ALA A 36 0.93 -1.93 13.81
C ALA A 36 2.14 -1.26 13.13
N GLU A 37 1.90 -0.29 12.24
CA GLU A 37 2.91 0.49 11.51
C GLU A 37 3.82 -0.37 10.59
N GLN A 38 3.36 -1.55 10.17
CA GLN A 38 4.15 -2.50 9.39
C GLN A 38 3.95 -2.36 7.88
N VAL A 39 4.98 -2.75 7.12
CA VAL A 39 4.91 -2.86 5.66
C VAL A 39 4.35 -4.23 5.26
N ILE A 40 3.40 -4.25 4.34
CA ILE A 40 2.89 -5.45 3.67
C ILE A 40 3.13 -5.36 2.16
N ALA A 41 3.43 -6.49 1.51
CA ALA A 41 3.42 -6.57 0.05
C ALA A 41 2.05 -7.06 -0.44
N VAL A 42 1.46 -6.37 -1.42
CA VAL A 42 0.07 -6.56 -1.85
C VAL A 42 -0.08 -6.49 -3.37
N PRO A 43 -1.04 -7.23 -3.96
CA PRO A 43 -1.35 -7.13 -5.39
C PRO A 43 -2.24 -5.91 -5.68
N THR A 44 -2.12 -5.38 -6.89
CA THR A 44 -3.04 -4.37 -7.46
C THR A 44 -3.49 -4.79 -8.86
N ASP A 45 -4.36 -4.00 -9.48
CA ASP A 45 -4.83 -4.19 -10.86
C ASP A 45 -3.75 -3.92 -11.94
N THR A 46 -2.51 -3.61 -11.54
CA THR A 46 -1.36 -3.47 -12.47
C THR A 46 -0.09 -4.18 -12.01
N LEU A 47 0.26 -4.11 -10.71
CA LEU A 47 1.56 -4.53 -10.16
C LEU A 47 1.43 -4.97 -8.70
N TYR A 48 2.43 -5.67 -8.18
CA TYR A 48 2.65 -5.74 -6.74
C TYR A 48 3.18 -4.41 -6.20
N GLY A 49 2.81 -4.07 -4.97
CA GLY A 49 3.28 -2.89 -4.26
C GLY A 49 3.55 -3.16 -2.79
N PHE A 50 4.44 -2.37 -2.19
CA PHE A 50 4.59 -2.30 -0.74
C PHE A 50 3.65 -1.23 -0.21
N ALA A 51 2.86 -1.58 0.81
CA ALA A 51 1.88 -0.71 1.43
C ALA A 51 2.10 -0.53 2.93
N CYS A 52 1.84 0.68 3.42
CA CYS A 52 1.84 1.08 4.84
C CYS A 52 0.80 2.20 5.07
N ASP A 53 0.62 2.65 6.32
CA ASP A 53 -0.26 3.78 6.62
C ASP A 53 0.36 5.12 6.17
N ALA A 54 -0.36 5.90 5.35
CA ALA A 54 0.13 7.18 4.85
C ALA A 54 0.23 8.28 5.92
N CYS A 55 -0.48 8.15 7.04
CA CYS A 55 -0.47 9.14 8.13
C CYS A 55 0.80 9.07 9.00
N TYR A 56 1.62 8.02 8.84
CA TYR A 56 2.85 7.77 9.60
C TYR A 56 4.12 8.04 8.80
N LEU A 57 4.00 8.46 7.53
CA LEU A 57 5.15 8.78 6.69
C LEU A 57 5.76 10.14 7.03
N VAL A 58 7.04 10.12 7.44
CA VAL A 58 7.91 11.30 7.57
C VAL A 58 9.13 11.13 6.66
N GLY A 59 8.96 11.34 5.35
CA GLY A 59 10.07 11.25 4.39
C GLY A 59 9.66 11.15 2.91
N GLU A 60 10.67 11.12 2.04
CA GLU A 60 10.54 11.21 0.58
C GLU A 60 9.96 9.92 -0.07
N PHE A 61 8.64 9.76 -0.08
CA PHE A 61 7.94 8.80 -0.95
C PHE A 61 6.84 9.50 -1.76
N LEU A 62 7.07 9.60 -3.08
CA LEU A 62 6.25 10.38 -4.00
C LEU A 62 4.87 9.75 -4.25
N ILE A 63 3.93 10.04 -3.36
CA ILE A 63 2.52 9.65 -3.44
C ILE A 63 1.69 10.88 -3.84
N GLN A 64 0.43 10.65 -4.21
CA GLN A 64 -0.42 11.58 -4.92
C GLN A 64 -1.91 11.40 -4.42
N PHE A 65 -2.57 12.41 -3.81
CA PHE A 65 -4.01 12.55 -3.44
C PHE A 65 -4.45 14.00 -2.99
N SER A 66 -5.38 14.71 -3.68
CA SER A 66 -5.57 16.19 -3.57
C SER A 66 -6.66 16.66 -2.60
N GLY A 67 -6.39 17.72 -1.82
CA GLY A 67 -7.41 18.52 -1.12
C GLY A 67 -6.87 19.49 -0.06
N ASP A 68 -7.41 20.71 0.00
CA ASP A 68 -7.03 21.83 0.90
C ASP A 68 -7.31 21.61 2.41
N SER A 69 -7.74 20.41 2.81
CA SER A 69 -8.15 20.09 4.19
C SER A 69 -7.87 18.65 4.60
N SER A 70 -6.79 18.05 4.08
CA SER A 70 -6.35 16.72 4.50
C SER A 70 -5.52 16.76 5.79
N ILE A 71 -5.55 15.64 6.55
CA ILE A 71 -4.72 15.38 7.74
C ILE A 71 -3.27 15.00 7.37
N LEU A 72 -2.98 14.94 6.07
CA LEU A 72 -1.73 14.47 5.49
C LEU A 72 -0.68 15.59 5.46
N ASP A 73 0.52 15.33 5.97
CA ASP A 73 1.57 16.34 6.09
C ASP A 73 2.14 16.77 4.71
N LYS A 74 2.54 18.04 4.59
CA LYS A 74 3.19 18.59 3.40
C LYS A 74 4.55 17.95 3.10
N SER A 75 5.16 17.24 4.05
CA SER A 75 6.36 16.41 3.81
C SER A 75 6.13 15.27 2.81
N LEU A 76 4.89 14.84 2.59
CA LEU A 76 4.53 13.80 1.61
C LEU A 76 4.72 14.22 0.15
N ASN A 77 4.72 15.52 -0.16
CA ASN A 77 5.02 16.01 -1.51
C ASN A 77 5.68 17.40 -1.49
N PRO A 78 6.98 17.49 -1.14
CA PRO A 78 7.65 18.78 -0.93
C PRO A 78 7.64 19.67 -2.18
N GLY A 79 7.08 20.88 -2.06
CA GLY A 79 7.03 21.86 -3.14
C GLY A 79 5.87 21.71 -4.13
N LEU A 80 4.92 20.80 -3.87
CA LEU A 80 3.68 20.67 -4.64
C LEU A 80 2.45 20.75 -3.72
N ASP A 81 1.62 21.79 -3.87
CA ASP A 81 0.30 21.88 -3.21
C ASP A 81 -0.74 20.91 -3.81
N SER A 82 -0.30 19.92 -4.59
CA SER A 82 -1.15 18.94 -5.27
C SER A 82 -0.43 17.61 -5.48
N ILE A 83 -1.25 16.59 -5.67
CA ILE A 83 -0.97 15.20 -5.26
C ILE A 83 -2.24 14.46 -5.80
N GLY A 84 -2.23 13.47 -6.72
CA GLY A 84 -3.44 12.81 -7.32
C GLY A 84 -3.74 11.29 -7.07
N VAL A 85 -4.91 10.96 -6.48
CA VAL A 85 -5.28 9.65 -5.83
C VAL A 85 -5.54 8.49 -6.84
N ARG A 86 -5.15 7.24 -6.49
CA ARG A 86 -5.53 5.98 -7.16
C ARG A 86 -6.38 5.07 -6.25
N VAL A 87 -7.47 4.52 -6.80
CA VAL A 87 -8.19 3.38 -6.21
C VAL A 87 -7.91 2.15 -7.09
N PRO A 88 -7.11 1.16 -6.63
CA PRO A 88 -6.84 -0.05 -7.41
C PRO A 88 -8.08 -0.90 -7.62
N ASP A 89 -8.24 -1.52 -8.79
CA ASP A 89 -9.33 -2.47 -9.08
C ASP A 89 -8.98 -3.90 -8.61
N PHE A 90 -8.69 -4.03 -7.30
CA PHE A 90 -8.40 -5.31 -6.66
C PHE A 90 -9.09 -5.33 -5.27
N ASN A 91 -9.96 -6.31 -5.01
CA ASN A 91 -10.84 -6.27 -3.84
C ASN A 91 -10.10 -6.30 -2.50
N PHE A 92 -9.08 -7.14 -2.36
CA PHE A 92 -8.27 -7.26 -1.14
C PHE A 92 -7.74 -5.91 -0.66
N ILE A 93 -6.94 -5.20 -1.48
CA ILE A 93 -6.35 -3.91 -1.07
C ILE A 93 -7.40 -2.82 -0.83
N ARG A 94 -8.54 -2.87 -1.54
CA ARG A 94 -9.69 -1.97 -1.28
C ARG A 94 -10.38 -2.26 0.05
N ALA A 95 -10.36 -3.51 0.52
CA ALA A 95 -10.92 -3.89 1.82
C ALA A 95 -9.95 -3.55 2.96
N VAL A 96 -8.66 -3.84 2.81
CA VAL A 96 -7.62 -3.43 3.77
C VAL A 96 -7.64 -1.91 3.98
N ALA A 97 -7.69 -1.11 2.91
CA ALA A 97 -7.79 0.36 2.99
C ALA A 97 -9.10 0.88 3.62
N ARG A 98 -10.15 0.06 3.71
CA ARG A 98 -11.40 0.41 4.42
C ARG A 98 -11.34 0.04 5.90
N GLY A 99 -10.75 -1.11 6.23
CA GLY A 99 -10.66 -1.62 7.60
C GLY A 99 -9.48 -1.07 8.41
N SER A 100 -8.44 -0.55 7.75
CA SER A 100 -7.40 0.28 8.37
C SER A 100 -7.99 1.58 8.93
N GLY A 101 -8.94 2.18 8.21
CA GLY A 101 -9.49 3.51 8.49
C GLY A 101 -8.60 4.66 8.00
N SER A 102 -7.50 4.36 7.30
CA SER A 102 -6.51 5.33 6.82
C SER A 102 -6.21 5.14 5.33
N ALA A 103 -5.70 6.20 4.69
CA ALA A 103 -5.15 6.12 3.35
C ALA A 103 -3.89 5.24 3.36
N LEU A 104 -3.82 4.27 2.45
CA LEU A 104 -2.62 3.45 2.30
C LEU A 104 -1.61 4.17 1.39
N ALA A 105 -0.42 4.39 1.91
CA ALA A 105 0.75 4.72 1.11
C ALA A 105 1.16 3.47 0.34
N LEU A 106 1.42 3.59 -0.97
CA LEU A 106 1.80 2.46 -1.81
C LEU A 106 2.87 2.85 -2.84
N THR A 107 3.97 2.09 -2.87
CA THR A 107 5.00 2.14 -3.91
C THR A 107 5.08 0.79 -4.63
N SER A 108 5.60 0.73 -5.85
CA SER A 108 5.73 -0.53 -6.61
C SER A 108 6.78 -1.46 -5.97
N ALA A 109 6.50 -2.76 -5.97
CA ALA A 109 7.33 -3.76 -5.28
C ALA A 109 8.55 -4.19 -6.11
N ASN A 110 9.30 -3.24 -6.67
CA ASN A 110 10.50 -3.47 -7.47
C ASN A 110 11.64 -2.56 -7.02
N LEU A 111 12.90 -3.01 -7.18
CA LEU A 111 14.06 -2.14 -7.03
C LEU A 111 14.06 -1.08 -8.14
N SER A 112 14.57 0.13 -7.84
CA SER A 112 14.61 1.23 -8.81
C SER A 112 15.35 0.82 -10.10
N GLY A 113 14.68 1.02 -11.24
CA GLY A 113 15.18 0.61 -12.57
C GLY A 113 14.98 -0.87 -12.94
N GLN A 114 14.48 -1.73 -12.04
CA GLN A 114 14.14 -3.12 -12.37
C GLN A 114 12.75 -3.24 -13.03
N PRO A 115 12.47 -4.37 -13.72
CA PRO A 115 11.16 -4.65 -14.29
C PRO A 115 9.98 -4.53 -13.30
N SER A 116 8.80 -4.41 -13.89
CA SER A 116 7.51 -4.41 -13.21
C SER A 116 7.21 -5.74 -12.51
N SER A 117 7.06 -5.73 -11.19
CA SER A 117 6.67 -6.90 -10.39
C SER A 117 5.20 -7.27 -10.63
N VAL A 118 4.97 -8.38 -11.33
CA VAL A 118 3.67 -8.96 -11.67
C VAL A 118 3.42 -10.31 -11.00
N SER A 119 4.40 -10.86 -10.28
CA SER A 119 4.28 -12.02 -9.40
C SER A 119 5.05 -11.78 -8.10
N ILE A 120 4.72 -12.50 -7.02
CA ILE A 120 5.51 -12.42 -5.77
C ILE A 120 7.00 -12.77 -5.97
N LYS A 121 7.31 -13.55 -7.02
CA LYS A 121 8.65 -14.03 -7.34
C LYS A 121 9.57 -12.99 -7.95
N ASP A 122 9.01 -11.86 -8.38
CA ASP A 122 9.80 -10.78 -8.98
C ASP A 122 10.53 -9.95 -7.90
N PHE A 123 10.24 -10.21 -6.62
CA PHE A 123 10.78 -9.47 -5.47
C PHE A 123 11.04 -10.35 -4.23
N GLU A 124 11.37 -11.64 -4.39
CA GLU A 124 11.65 -12.56 -3.26
C GLU A 124 12.70 -12.02 -2.29
N ASN A 125 13.70 -11.29 -2.82
CA ASN A 125 14.76 -10.63 -2.06
C ASN A 125 14.29 -9.48 -1.15
N LEU A 126 13.03 -9.04 -1.26
CA LEU A 126 12.43 -7.97 -0.47
C LEU A 126 11.40 -8.47 0.56
N TRP A 127 10.98 -9.74 0.51
CA TRP A 127 9.98 -10.31 1.43
C TRP A 127 10.38 -10.16 2.90
N GLN A 128 11.67 -10.24 3.23
CA GLN A 128 12.22 -10.06 4.58
C GLN A 128 11.98 -8.66 5.19
N HIS A 129 11.57 -7.68 4.40
CA HIS A 129 11.23 -6.33 4.86
C HIS A 129 9.72 -6.12 5.05
N CYS A 130 8.90 -7.14 4.76
CA CYS A 130 7.47 -7.12 4.95
C CYS A 130 7.07 -7.99 6.15
N ALA A 131 6.02 -7.62 6.86
CA ALA A 131 5.36 -8.55 7.80
C ALA A 131 4.71 -9.71 7.01
N TYR A 132 3.94 -9.34 5.98
CA TYR A 132 3.19 -10.26 5.12
C TYR A 132 3.39 -9.97 3.64
N VAL A 133 3.33 -11.02 2.83
CA VAL A 133 3.34 -10.97 1.36
C VAL A 133 2.07 -11.66 0.85
N TYR A 134 1.14 -10.88 0.35
CA TYR A 134 -0.16 -11.37 -0.12
C TYR A 134 -0.09 -11.77 -1.60
N ASP A 135 -0.13 -13.07 -1.89
CA ASP A 135 -0.07 -13.61 -3.25
C ASP A 135 -1.44 -13.55 -3.94
N GLY A 136 -1.55 -12.68 -4.94
CA GLY A 136 -2.69 -12.60 -5.87
C GLY A 136 -2.48 -13.38 -7.16
N GLY A 137 -1.42 -14.20 -7.25
CA GLY A 137 -1.00 -14.89 -8.47
C GLY A 137 -0.24 -13.99 -9.43
N VAL A 138 -0.27 -14.36 -10.73
CA VAL A 138 0.36 -13.57 -11.80
C VAL A 138 -0.62 -12.51 -12.31
N LEU A 139 -0.26 -11.25 -12.12
CA LEU A 139 -1.03 -10.07 -12.53
C LEU A 139 -0.94 -9.84 -14.04
N PRO A 140 -1.97 -9.24 -14.67
CA PRO A 140 -1.99 -8.98 -16.11
C PRO A 140 -0.94 -7.93 -16.51
N SER A 141 0.14 -8.39 -17.15
CA SER A 141 1.20 -7.54 -17.67
C SER A 141 0.77 -6.75 -18.91
N GLY A 142 1.49 -5.66 -19.22
CA GLY A 142 1.31 -4.89 -20.45
C GLY A 142 0.20 -3.83 -20.43
N ARG A 143 -0.53 -3.63 -19.32
CA ARG A 143 -1.35 -2.43 -19.13
C ARG A 143 -0.47 -1.18 -19.11
N ALA A 144 -0.91 -0.11 -19.78
CA ALA A 144 -0.36 1.21 -19.53
C ALA A 144 -0.67 1.65 -18.08
N GLY A 145 0.21 2.43 -17.47
CA GLY A 145 -0.01 2.91 -16.10
C GLY A 145 -1.24 3.81 -16.03
N SER A 146 -2.13 3.56 -15.06
CA SER A 146 -3.48 4.15 -14.92
C SER A 146 -3.59 5.61 -15.35
N THR A 147 -4.69 5.97 -16.02
CA THR A 147 -4.99 7.33 -16.45
C THR A 147 -4.86 8.32 -15.29
N VAL A 148 -3.98 9.31 -15.43
CA VAL A 148 -3.78 10.37 -14.43
C VAL A 148 -4.56 11.59 -14.88
N VAL A 149 -5.50 12.04 -14.05
CA VAL A 149 -6.34 13.22 -14.28
C VAL A 149 -6.03 14.27 -13.21
N ASP A 150 -5.57 15.43 -13.66
CA ASP A 150 -5.49 16.67 -12.86
C ASP A 150 -6.90 17.22 -12.67
N LEU A 151 -7.28 17.42 -11.40
CA LEU A 151 -8.55 17.96 -10.92
C LEU A 151 -8.34 19.14 -9.95
N ILE A 152 -7.15 19.77 -9.96
CA ILE A 152 -6.75 20.82 -9.01
C ILE A 152 -7.65 22.06 -9.12
N LYS A 153 -8.23 22.31 -10.30
CA LYS A 153 -9.13 23.45 -10.55
C LYS A 153 -10.59 22.99 -10.55
N PRO A 154 -11.43 23.43 -9.58
CA PRO A 154 -12.84 23.06 -9.53
C PRO A 154 -13.57 23.31 -10.85
N GLY A 155 -14.33 22.32 -11.31
CA GLY A 155 -15.09 22.38 -12.58
C GLY A 155 -14.26 22.16 -13.85
N LEU A 156 -12.95 21.91 -13.75
CA LEU A 156 -12.06 21.58 -14.86
C LEU A 156 -11.37 20.24 -14.63
N PHE A 157 -10.92 19.61 -15.72
CA PHE A 157 -10.02 18.46 -15.65
C PHE A 157 -8.98 18.53 -16.77
N LYS A 158 -7.83 17.89 -16.56
CA LYS A 158 -6.80 17.69 -17.59
C LYS A 158 -6.23 16.28 -17.47
N ILE A 159 -6.20 15.52 -18.56
CA ILE A 159 -5.47 14.25 -18.61
C ILE A 159 -3.97 14.59 -18.65
N LEU A 160 -3.23 14.15 -17.62
CA LEU A 160 -1.77 14.26 -17.56
C LEU A 160 -1.09 13.04 -18.20
N ARG A 161 -1.70 11.85 -18.07
CA ARG A 161 -1.27 10.61 -18.71
C ARG A 161 -2.50 9.77 -19.10
N PRO A 162 -2.65 9.31 -20.35
CA PRO A 162 -3.60 8.25 -20.69
C PRO A 162 -3.06 6.88 -20.22
N GLY A 163 -3.94 6.05 -19.65
CA GLY A 163 -3.69 4.62 -19.43
C GLY A 163 -4.42 3.75 -20.46
#